data_AF-A0A6C0CDM8-F1
#
_entry.id   AF-A0A6C0CDM8-F1
#
_cell.length_a   1.000
_cell.length_b   1.000
_cell.length_c   1.000
_cell.angle_alpha   90.00
_cell.angle_beta   90.00
_cell.angle_gamma   90.00
#
_symmetry.space_group_name_H-M   'P 1'
#
loop_
_entity.id
_entity.type
_entity.pdbx_description
1 polymer ?
#
loop_
_entity_poly.entity_id
_entity_poly.type
_entity_poly.pdbx_seq_one_letter_code
_entity_poly.pdbx_strand_id
1 'polypeptide(L)'
;MITMFNILALTLASAYALPSINKVYSVVLVFPLLGNQNIEFERLKKNTSQVRLSGLINCKGYIYNDITDLKDANYEKKTCMNYELDNTLKNIMNKYRCSIEAPYYDANNDIILFVLKINMLGLTKSVKLLSIV
;
A
#
# COMPACT_ATOMS: atom_id res chain seq x y z
N MET A 1 40.43 -32.84 -3.76
CA MET A 1 40.31 -31.87 -4.86
C MET A 1 39.04 -31.06 -4.57
N ILE A 2 39.22 -29.86 -4.02
CA ILE A 2 38.13 -28.92 -3.73
C ILE A 2 37.96 -28.04 -4.96
N THR A 3 36.74 -28.00 -5.50
CA THR A 3 36.00 -26.86 -6.10
C THR A 3 34.83 -27.46 -6.90
N MET A 4 33.59 -26.97 -6.88
CA MET A 4 33.03 -25.73 -6.38
C MET A 4 31.57 -25.97 -5.99
N PHE A 5 31.20 -25.42 -4.84
CA PHE A 5 29.83 -25.15 -4.45
C PHE A 5 29.10 -24.39 -5.57
N ASN A 6 27.98 -24.93 -6.05
CA ASN A 6 26.85 -24.10 -6.49
C ASN A 6 25.66 -24.40 -5.58
N ILE A 7 25.91 -24.30 -4.27
CA ILE A 7 24.90 -23.82 -3.35
C ILE A 7 24.92 -22.30 -3.50
N LEU A 8 23.73 -21.69 -3.41
CA LEU A 8 23.51 -20.27 -3.12
C LEU A 8 23.18 -19.36 -4.32
N ALA A 9 21.99 -19.55 -4.87
CA ALA A 9 21.17 -18.41 -5.31
C ALA A 9 19.69 -18.58 -4.91
N LEU A 10 19.41 -19.23 -3.77
CA LEU A 10 18.28 -18.82 -2.95
C LEU A 10 18.85 -17.80 -1.98
N THR A 11 18.58 -16.51 -2.22
CA THR A 11 18.27 -15.50 -1.20
C THR A 11 18.41 -14.10 -1.80
N LEU A 12 17.38 -13.29 -1.60
CA LEU A 12 17.43 -11.82 -1.53
C LEU A 12 17.37 -11.04 -2.84
N ALA A 13 16.42 -11.36 -3.70
CA ALA A 13 15.70 -10.31 -4.42
C ALA A 13 14.34 -10.06 -3.74
N SER A 14 14.34 -9.79 -2.43
CA SER A 14 13.31 -8.90 -1.87
C SER A 14 13.63 -7.47 -2.35
N ALA A 15 13.68 -7.30 -3.67
CA ALA A 15 13.74 -6.00 -4.27
C ALA A 15 12.48 -5.30 -3.80
N TYR A 16 12.65 -4.09 -3.26
CA TYR A 16 11.58 -3.17 -2.94
C TYR A 16 10.81 -2.88 -4.23
N ALA A 17 9.90 -3.79 -4.58
CA ALA A 17 9.10 -3.71 -5.78
C ALA A 17 7.90 -2.84 -5.47
N LEU A 18 7.49 -2.07 -6.45
CA LEU A 18 6.18 -1.44 -6.41
C LEU A 18 5.18 -2.40 -7.07
N PRO A 19 3.90 -2.36 -6.66
CA PRO A 19 2.88 -3.20 -7.28
C PRO A 19 2.82 -2.94 -8.78
N SER A 20 2.39 -3.94 -9.55
CA SER A 20 2.23 -3.81 -11.00
C SER A 20 1.30 -2.65 -11.36
N ILE A 21 1.60 -1.96 -12.47
CA ILE A 21 0.75 -0.90 -13.00
C ILE A 21 -0.56 -1.50 -13.52
N ASN A 22 -1.68 -0.80 -13.31
CA ASN A 22 -3.05 -1.17 -13.69
C ASN A 22 -3.56 -2.48 -13.07
N LYS A 23 -2.92 -2.93 -11.99
CA LYS A 23 -3.38 -4.06 -11.20
C LYS A 23 -4.16 -3.55 -9.99
N VAL A 24 -5.37 -4.06 -9.82
CA VAL A 24 -6.27 -3.66 -8.73
C VAL A 24 -6.13 -4.65 -7.59
N TYR A 25 -5.95 -4.11 -6.39
CA TYR A 25 -5.94 -4.85 -5.15
C TYR A 25 -7.13 -4.39 -4.31
N SER A 26 -7.83 -5.30 -3.66
CA SER A 26 -9.01 -4.94 -2.86
C SER A 26 -9.17 -5.74 -1.59
N VAL A 27 -9.99 -5.20 -0.69
CA VAL A 27 -10.45 -5.87 0.53
C VAL A 27 -11.77 -5.27 0.99
N VAL A 28 -12.62 -6.09 1.60
CA VAL A 28 -13.84 -5.64 2.27
C VAL A 28 -13.65 -5.71 3.77
N LEU A 29 -13.72 -4.55 4.43
CA LEU A 29 -13.78 -4.43 5.88
C LEU A 29 -15.23 -4.49 6.35
N VAL A 30 -15.54 -5.48 7.16
CA VAL A 30 -16.84 -5.58 7.83
C VAL A 30 -16.75 -4.90 9.20
N PHE A 31 -17.61 -3.91 9.45
CA PHE A 31 -17.78 -3.28 10.75
C PHE A 31 -19.12 -3.73 11.33
N PRO A 32 -19.12 -4.52 12.43
CA PRO A 32 -20.37 -4.93 13.06
C PRO A 32 -21.27 -3.73 13.33
N LEU A 33 -22.55 -3.84 12.96
CA LEU A 33 -23.61 -2.83 13.14
C LEU A 33 -23.47 -1.54 12.31
N LEU A 34 -22.31 -1.27 11.70
CA LEU A 34 -22.09 -0.05 10.91
C LEU A 34 -22.16 -0.33 9.41
N GLY A 35 -21.82 -1.54 8.99
CA GLY A 35 -21.83 -1.96 7.59
C GLY A 35 -20.42 -2.26 7.07
N ASN A 36 -20.27 -2.20 5.75
CA ASN A 36 -19.04 -2.60 5.09
C ASN A 36 -18.29 -1.39 4.52
N GLN A 37 -16.97 -1.52 4.43
CA GLN A 37 -16.08 -0.61 3.73
C GLN A 37 -15.26 -1.42 2.72
N ASN A 38 -15.48 -1.20 1.43
CA ASN A 38 -14.60 -1.70 0.40
C ASN A 38 -13.45 -0.68 0.21
N ILE A 39 -12.23 -1.21 0.11
CA ILE A 39 -11.01 -0.46 -0.15
C ILE A 39 -10.35 -1.07 -1.37
N GLU A 40 -10.14 -0.25 -2.39
CA GLU A 40 -9.36 -0.63 -3.56
C GLU A 40 -8.12 0.25 -3.69
N PHE A 41 -7.03 -0.38 -4.11
CA PHE A 41 -5.78 0.27 -4.45
C PHE A 41 -5.38 -0.13 -5.87
N GLU A 42 -5.01 0.85 -6.68
CA GLU A 42 -4.53 0.63 -8.03
C GLU A 42 -3.34 1.54 -8.32
N ARG A 43 -2.23 0.97 -8.78
CA ARG A 43 -1.10 1.78 -9.24
C ARG A 43 -1.34 2.20 -10.69
N LEU A 44 -1.59 3.48 -10.93
CA LEU A 44 -1.87 4.01 -12.28
C LEU A 44 -0.60 4.37 -13.06
N LYS A 45 0.42 4.86 -12.36
CA LYS A 45 1.70 5.31 -12.95
C LYS A 45 2.87 4.96 -12.04
N LYS A 46 4.09 5.27 -12.48
CA LYS A 46 5.31 4.99 -11.72
C LYS A 46 5.25 5.54 -10.28
N ASN A 47 4.75 6.77 -10.09
CA ASN A 47 4.62 7.47 -8.80
C ASN A 47 3.18 7.71 -8.36
N THR A 48 2.17 7.26 -9.10
CA THR A 48 0.78 7.61 -8.78
C THR A 48 -0.03 6.36 -8.58
N SER A 49 -0.67 6.28 -7.42
CA SER A 49 -1.64 5.25 -7.10
C SER A 49 -2.97 5.89 -6.75
N GLN A 50 -4.05 5.20 -7.06
CA GLN A 50 -5.40 5.59 -6.72
C GLN A 50 -5.90 4.72 -5.57
N VAL A 51 -6.62 5.36 -4.64
CA VAL A 51 -7.39 4.69 -3.60
C VAL A 51 -8.86 4.99 -3.83
N ARG A 52 -9.68 3.94 -3.85
CA ARG A 52 -11.15 4.04 -3.92
C ARG A 52 -11.73 3.44 -2.65
N LEU A 53 -12.51 4.25 -1.93
CA LEU A 53 -13.26 3.84 -0.74
C LEU A 53 -14.75 3.85 -1.09
N SER A 54 -15.46 2.75 -0.83
CA SER A 54 -16.92 2.69 -0.98
C SER A 54 -17.60 1.96 0.18
N GLY A 55 -18.78 2.43 0.57
CA GLY A 55 -19.53 1.95 1.74
C GLY A 55 -19.68 3.05 2.79
N LEU A 56 -19.13 2.82 3.98
CA LEU A 56 -19.12 3.79 5.10
C LEU A 56 -18.50 5.14 4.73
N ILE A 57 -17.37 5.09 4.02
CA ILE A 57 -16.68 6.22 3.42
C ILE A 57 -16.75 6.04 1.91
N ASN A 58 -17.33 7.01 1.22
CA ASN A 58 -17.41 7.05 -0.24
C ASN A 58 -16.50 8.14 -0.76
N CYS A 59 -15.31 7.78 -1.24
CA CYS A 59 -14.38 8.72 -1.84
C CYS A 59 -13.42 8.05 -2.83
N LYS A 60 -12.80 8.89 -3.66
CA LYS A 60 -11.69 8.52 -4.53
C LYS A 60 -10.61 9.58 -4.38
N GLY A 61 -9.36 9.16 -4.26
CA GLY A 61 -8.23 10.08 -4.30
C GLY A 61 -6.93 9.36 -4.63
N TYR A 62 -5.83 10.10 -4.50
CA TYR A 62 -4.53 9.69 -5.00
C TYR A 62 -3.44 9.71 -3.94
N ILE A 63 -2.52 8.74 -4.06
CA ILE A 63 -1.27 8.64 -3.31
C ILE A 63 -0.13 8.88 -4.31
N TYR A 64 0.74 9.84 -4.00
CA TYR A 64 1.92 10.18 -4.78
C TYR A 64 3.17 9.66 -4.06
N ASN A 65 3.96 8.81 -4.70
CA ASN A 65 5.21 8.30 -4.14
C ASN A 65 6.41 9.08 -4.70
N ASP A 66 7.33 9.51 -3.86
CA ASP A 66 8.57 10.12 -4.30
C ASP A 66 9.52 9.05 -4.88
N ILE A 67 10.08 9.31 -6.07
CA ILE A 67 10.98 8.41 -6.79
C ILE A 67 12.45 8.83 -6.59
N THR A 68 12.70 9.98 -5.96
CA THR A 68 14.06 10.54 -5.83
C THR A 68 15.04 9.62 -5.09
N ASP A 69 14.57 8.68 -4.26
CA ASP A 69 15.39 7.69 -3.55
C ASP A 69 16.01 6.57 -4.44
N LEU A 70 15.76 6.54 -5.75
CA LEU A 70 16.36 5.52 -6.65
C LEU A 70 17.70 5.92 -7.29
N LYS A 71 18.23 7.13 -7.06
CA LYS A 71 19.42 7.65 -7.76
C LYS A 71 20.71 7.62 -6.95
N ASP A 72 20.67 7.23 -5.68
CA ASP A 72 21.85 7.30 -4.81
C ASP A 72 22.48 5.91 -4.64
N ALA A 73 23.59 5.66 -5.35
CA ALA A 73 24.27 4.38 -5.41
C ALA A 73 25.01 3.97 -4.11
N ASN A 74 24.91 4.77 -3.05
CA ASN A 74 25.54 4.54 -1.75
C ASN A 74 24.58 4.71 -0.57
N TYR A 75 23.27 4.54 -0.77
CA TYR A 75 22.30 4.83 0.28
C TYR A 75 21.90 3.60 1.10
N GLU A 76 22.19 3.66 2.40
CA GLU A 76 21.55 2.83 3.40
C GLU A 76 20.02 2.97 3.33
N LYS A 77 19.36 1.94 2.79
CA LYS A 77 18.06 1.41 3.25
C LYS A 77 16.99 2.47 3.58
N LYS A 78 16.71 3.42 2.68
CA LYS A 78 15.48 4.23 2.75
C LYS A 78 14.35 3.51 2.03
N THR A 79 13.39 3.08 2.85
CA THR A 79 12.09 2.53 2.47
C THR A 79 11.29 3.52 1.61
N CYS A 80 10.38 3.02 0.78
CA CYS A 80 9.43 3.79 -0.04
C CYS A 80 8.40 4.55 0.85
N MET A 81 8.89 5.43 1.75
CA MET A 81 8.17 6.04 2.87
C MET A 81 7.65 7.44 2.55
N ASN A 82 8.22 8.11 1.54
CA ASN A 82 7.78 9.45 1.18
C ASN A 82 6.58 9.34 0.24
N TYR A 83 5.38 9.38 0.83
CA TYR A 83 4.14 9.49 0.09
C TYR A 83 3.38 10.76 0.48
N GLU A 84 2.72 11.36 -0.50
CA GLU A 84 1.79 12.46 -0.28
C GLU A 84 0.38 12.04 -0.68
N LEU A 85 -0.59 12.40 0.18
CA LEU A 85 -2.00 12.25 -0.11
C LEU A 85 -2.52 13.50 -0.83
N ASP A 86 -3.38 13.31 -1.81
CA ASP A 86 -4.12 14.44 -2.40
C ASP A 86 -5.04 15.12 -1.37
N ASN A 87 -5.55 16.30 -1.73
CA ASN A 87 -6.42 17.06 -0.85
C ASN A 87 -7.75 16.34 -0.58
N THR A 88 -8.23 15.49 -1.50
CA THR A 88 -9.46 14.72 -1.32
C THR A 88 -9.32 13.71 -0.16
N LEU A 89 -8.22 12.94 -0.15
CA LEU A 89 -7.91 12.00 0.93
C LEU A 89 -7.56 12.73 2.24
N LYS A 90 -6.84 13.85 2.19
CA LYS A 90 -6.60 14.68 3.40
C LYS A 90 -7.93 15.15 4.02
N ASN A 91 -8.86 15.64 3.20
CA ASN A 91 -10.16 16.11 3.66
C ASN A 91 -11.04 14.98 4.22
N ILE A 92 -11.03 13.80 3.58
CA ILE A 92 -11.79 12.64 4.09
C ILE A 92 -11.21 12.16 5.41
N MET A 93 -9.88 12.11 5.53
CA MET A 93 -9.18 11.72 6.75
C MET A 93 -9.54 12.64 7.91
N ASN A 94 -9.56 13.95 7.67
CA ASN A 94 -10.02 14.92 8.67
C ASN A 94 -11.50 14.74 9.01
N LYS A 95 -12.37 14.60 8.00
CA LYS A 95 -13.83 14.45 8.18
C LYS A 95 -14.19 13.21 8.99
N TYR A 96 -13.54 12.07 8.72
CA TYR A 96 -13.83 10.78 9.34
C TYR A 96 -12.91 10.45 10.53
N ARG A 97 -12.03 11.40 10.90
CA ARG A 97 -10.93 11.23 11.86
C ARG A 97 -10.19 9.92 11.63
N CYS A 98 -9.86 9.63 10.38
CA CYS A 98 -9.12 8.43 10.00
C CYS A 98 -7.71 8.76 9.53
N SER A 99 -6.83 7.77 9.55
CA SER A 99 -5.49 7.85 8.97
C SER A 99 -5.17 6.63 8.13
N ILE A 100 -4.35 6.86 7.10
CA ILE A 100 -3.83 5.83 6.21
C ILE A 100 -2.31 5.80 6.42
N GLU A 101 -1.77 4.63 6.76
CA GLU A 101 -0.32 4.41 6.70
C GLU A 101 0.08 4.01 5.29
N ALA A 102 1.34 4.26 4.93
CA ALA A 102 1.89 3.95 3.62
C ALA A 102 1.54 2.51 3.21
N PRO A 103 0.97 2.30 2.01
CA PRO A 103 0.80 0.95 1.51
C PRO A 103 2.17 0.29 1.31
N TYR A 104 2.42 -0.83 1.99
CA TYR A 104 3.60 -1.65 1.80
C TYR A 104 3.29 -2.77 0.81
N TYR A 105 4.14 -2.97 -0.20
CA TYR A 105 3.98 -4.08 -1.14
C TYR A 105 4.87 -5.26 -0.77
N ASP A 106 4.26 -6.42 -0.61
CA ASP A 106 4.94 -7.70 -0.46
C ASP A 106 4.98 -8.43 -1.81
N ALA A 107 6.13 -8.35 -2.48
CA ALA A 107 6.33 -8.93 -3.81
C ALA A 107 6.28 -10.46 -3.83
N ASN A 108 6.60 -11.13 -2.71
CA ASN A 108 6.62 -12.60 -2.66
C ASN A 108 5.20 -13.16 -2.66
N ASN A 109 4.28 -12.44 -2.02
CA ASN A 109 2.89 -12.85 -1.88
C ASN A 109 1.95 -12.10 -2.83
N ASP A 110 2.45 -11.07 -3.53
CA ASP A 110 1.66 -10.18 -4.39
C ASP A 110 0.50 -9.50 -3.62
N ILE A 111 0.83 -8.96 -2.45
CA ILE A 111 -0.11 -8.35 -1.51
C ILE A 111 0.28 -6.90 -1.24
N ILE A 112 -0.72 -6.03 -1.14
CA ILE A 112 -0.53 -4.68 -0.59
C ILE A 112 -1.04 -4.66 0.84
N LEU A 113 -0.15 -4.43 1.80
CA LEU A 113 -0.52 -4.12 3.17
C LEU A 113 -0.92 -2.65 3.25
N PHE A 114 -2.14 -2.40 3.68
CA PHE A 114 -2.70 -1.05 3.82
C PHE A 114 -3.30 -0.93 5.22
N VAL A 115 -2.95 0.11 5.95
CA VAL A 115 -3.47 0.30 7.31
C VAL A 115 -4.42 1.49 7.31
N LEU A 116 -5.69 1.24 7.63
CA LEU A 116 -6.72 2.27 7.80
C LEU A 116 -7.13 2.35 9.27
N LYS A 117 -6.73 3.42 9.95
CA LYS A 117 -7.12 3.69 11.34
C LYS A 117 -8.33 4.62 11.32
N ILE A 118 -9.44 4.28 11.99
CA ILE A 118 -10.64 5.13 12.05
C ILE A 118 -10.89 5.51 13.52
N ASN A 119 -10.39 6.67 13.93
CA ASN A 119 -10.40 7.06 15.34
C ASN A 119 -11.79 7.47 15.84
N MET A 120 -12.72 7.87 14.96
CA MET A 120 -14.08 8.25 15.37
C MET A 120 -14.87 7.15 16.06
N LEU A 121 -14.47 5.89 15.89
CA LEU A 121 -15.17 4.74 16.45
C LEU A 121 -14.32 3.99 17.47
N GLY A 122 -13.14 4.50 17.82
CA GLY A 122 -12.15 3.77 18.62
C GLY A 122 -11.65 2.48 17.94
N LEU A 123 -11.85 2.33 16.63
CA LEU A 123 -11.56 1.12 15.87
C LEU A 123 -10.33 1.32 14.99
N THR A 124 -9.30 0.52 15.24
CA THR A 124 -8.13 0.41 14.36
C THR A 124 -8.21 -0.90 13.60
N LYS A 125 -8.20 -0.85 12.26
CA LYS A 125 -8.13 -2.06 11.43
C LYS A 125 -6.94 -1.98 10.46
N SER A 126 -6.09 -3.00 10.51
CA SER A 126 -5.06 -3.22 9.48
C SER A 126 -5.61 -4.18 8.44
N VAL A 127 -5.39 -3.90 7.16
CA VAL A 127 -5.89 -4.74 6.08
C VAL A 127 -4.79 -5.17 5.12
N LYS A 128 -5.00 -6.35 4.54
CA LYS A 128 -4.21 -6.86 3.43
C LYS A 128 -5.10 -6.82 2.21
N LEU A 129 -4.70 -6.04 1.21
CA LEU A 129 -5.36 -6.00 -0.08
C LEU A 129 -4.74 -7.06 -0.96
N LEU A 130 -5.59 -7.89 -1.53
CA LEU A 130 -5.21 -8.98 -2.41
C LEU A 130 -5.44 -8.55 -3.85
N SER A 131 -4.58 -9.00 -4.77
CA SER A 131 -4.83 -8.80 -6.19
C SER A 131 -6.17 -9.41 -6.58
N ILE A 132 -6.96 -8.67 -7.35
CA ILE A 132 -8.08 -9.25 -8.11
C ILE A 132 -7.51 -9.76 -9.43
N VAL A 133 -7.72 -11.04 -9.73
CA VAL A 133 -7.37 -11.66 -11.02
C VAL A 133 -8.51 -11.48 -12.00
#